data_AF-A0A1B9VGU2-F1
#
_entry.id   AF-A0A1B9VGU2-F1
#
_cell.length_a   1.000
_cell.length_b   1.000
_cell.length_c   1.000
_cell.angle_alpha   90.00
_cell.angle_beta   90.00
_cell.angle_gamma   90.00
#
_symmetry.space_group_name_H-M   'P 1'
#
loop_
_entity.id
_entity.type
_entity.pdbx_description
1 polymer ?
#
loop_
_entity_poly.entity_id
_entity_poly.type
_entity_poly.pdbx_seq_one_letter_code
_entity_poly.pdbx_strand_id
1 'polypeptide(L)'
;MSDEPKRKSPRYPSLSLEDALSKALQFYDANHLHPVANDAAAQSMGYAGANNGASLSTLAALKYYGLVDRVGNGKLAASKDLETYRYAPSATERKKILRKWLLNPQIFEEIYQKYDGHLPSDAAVKYDLIQMGFIPDKAEICVKTFKDSISFVDAKAGDDEAIFSQGEYYSPAETPEIKEPKHTIAVQGQTHQPPSLSTETDRIPVRLQGGRRAWLEIPIPFYSSDKEIIKKQIELLITDDDDKPS
;
A
#
# COMPACT_ATOMS: atom_id res chain seq x y z
N MET A 1 30.54 14.32 29.30
CA MET A 1 29.76 14.10 28.06
C MET A 1 28.44 13.52 28.50
N SER A 2 27.37 14.32 28.45
CA SER A 2 26.03 13.88 28.86
C SER A 2 25.50 12.87 27.85
N ASP A 3 25.22 11.66 28.30
CA ASP A 3 24.61 10.59 27.50
C ASP A 3 23.11 10.92 27.34
N GLU A 4 22.77 11.67 26.30
CA GLU A 4 21.38 12.00 26.00
C GLU A 4 20.66 10.72 25.53
N PRO A 5 19.52 10.34 26.13
CA PRO A 5 18.86 9.09 25.81
C PRO A 5 18.46 9.08 24.33
N LYS A 6 19.11 8.19 23.57
CA LYS A 6 18.88 8.00 22.14
C LYS A 6 17.38 7.87 21.86
N ARG A 7 16.78 8.84 21.15
CA ARG A 7 15.36 8.85 20.77
C ARG A 7 15.00 7.50 20.15
N LYS A 8 13.99 6.83 20.72
CA LYS A 8 13.48 5.54 20.23
C LYS A 8 12.26 5.80 19.37
N SER A 9 12.23 5.20 18.17
CA SER A 9 11.05 5.21 17.32
C SER A 9 9.93 4.35 17.92
N PRO A 10 8.67 4.57 17.52
CA PRO A 10 7.57 3.67 17.78
C PRO A 10 7.88 2.21 17.39
N ARG A 11 7.06 1.28 17.91
CA ARG A 11 7.22 -0.16 17.64
C ARG A 11 6.72 -0.51 16.25
N TYR A 12 7.51 -1.26 15.49
CA TYR A 12 7.18 -1.71 14.14
C TYR A 12 7.91 -3.01 13.79
N PRO A 13 7.39 -3.84 12.87
CA PRO A 13 8.11 -5.01 12.39
C PRO A 13 9.30 -4.59 11.54
N SER A 14 10.44 -5.20 11.80
CA SER A 14 11.71 -4.97 11.08
C SER A 14 11.88 -5.88 9.87
N LEU A 15 11.01 -6.88 9.70
CA LEU A 15 10.96 -7.82 8.58
C LEU A 15 9.67 -7.59 7.80
N SER A 16 9.71 -7.84 6.48
CA SER A 16 8.50 -7.89 5.66
C SER A 16 7.58 -9.02 6.13
N LEU A 17 6.29 -8.96 5.79
CA LEU A 17 5.36 -10.05 6.07
C LEU A 17 5.80 -11.35 5.40
N GLU A 18 6.36 -11.29 4.20
CA GLU A 18 6.89 -12.47 3.48
C GLU A 18 8.01 -13.14 4.28
N ASP A 19 9.02 -12.37 4.68
CA ASP A 19 10.17 -12.88 5.44
C ASP A 19 9.73 -13.42 6.80
N ALA A 20 8.86 -12.70 7.49
CA ALA A 20 8.33 -13.13 8.79
C ALA A 20 7.49 -14.41 8.66
N LEU A 21 6.66 -14.52 7.62
CA LEU A 21 5.86 -15.71 7.34
C LEU A 21 6.74 -16.92 7.01
N SER A 22 7.80 -16.75 6.22
CA SER A 22 8.78 -17.80 5.94
C SER A 22 9.39 -18.35 7.23
N LYS A 23 9.78 -17.47 8.16
CA LYS A 23 10.28 -17.85 9.48
C LYS A 23 9.23 -18.50 10.37
N ALA A 24 8.00 -18.00 10.34
CA ALA A 24 6.89 -18.58 11.09
C ALA A 24 6.56 -20.01 10.61
N LEU A 25 6.63 -20.26 9.29
CA LEU A 25 6.42 -21.60 8.73
C LEU A 25 7.53 -22.58 9.16
N GLN A 26 8.80 -22.16 9.17
CA GLN A 26 9.90 -22.99 9.71
C GLN A 26 9.67 -23.36 11.18
N PHE A 27 9.26 -22.37 11.97
CA PHE A 27 8.91 -22.57 13.37
C PHE A 27 7.73 -23.54 13.55
N TYR A 28 6.69 -23.40 12.73
CA TYR A 28 5.51 -24.28 12.72
C TYR A 28 5.84 -25.70 12.28
N ASP A 29 6.64 -25.88 11.23
CA ASP A 29 7.01 -27.22 10.75
C ASP A 29 7.81 -28.00 11.80
N ALA A 30 8.58 -27.32 12.66
CA ALA A 30 9.35 -27.94 13.73
C ALA A 30 8.55 -28.20 15.02
N ASN A 31 7.58 -27.35 15.35
CA ASN A 31 6.93 -27.35 16.68
C ASN A 31 5.40 -27.43 16.64
N HIS A 32 4.78 -27.35 15.47
CA HIS A 32 3.34 -27.15 15.29
C HIS A 32 2.81 -26.02 16.18
N LEU A 33 1.72 -26.26 16.91
CA LEU A 33 1.11 -25.32 17.84
C LEU A 33 1.66 -25.47 19.28
N HIS A 34 2.71 -26.27 19.49
CA HIS A 34 3.22 -26.54 20.84
C HIS A 34 4.02 -25.34 21.37
N PRO A 35 3.77 -24.91 22.62
CA PRO A 35 4.56 -23.85 23.25
C PRO A 35 6.00 -24.28 23.52
N VAL A 36 6.96 -23.58 22.94
CA VAL A 36 8.40 -23.82 23.14
C VAL A 36 9.12 -22.58 23.62
N ALA A 37 10.25 -22.76 24.31
CA ALA A 37 11.07 -21.65 24.80
C ALA A 37 11.56 -20.79 23.63
N ASN A 38 11.73 -19.48 23.85
CA ASN A 38 12.21 -18.54 22.83
C ASN A 38 13.51 -19.02 22.15
N ASP A 39 14.40 -19.66 22.91
CA ASP A 39 15.67 -20.17 22.38
C ASP A 39 15.47 -21.32 21.39
N ALA A 40 14.64 -22.30 21.73
CA ALA A 40 14.24 -23.39 20.83
C ALA A 40 13.47 -22.86 19.61
N ALA A 41 12.60 -21.86 19.80
CA ALA A 41 11.91 -21.19 18.69
C ALA A 41 12.93 -20.55 17.73
N ALA A 42 13.91 -19.80 18.24
CA ALA A 42 14.96 -19.21 17.42
C ALA A 42 15.78 -20.28 16.67
N GLN A 43 16.10 -21.40 17.31
CA GLN A 43 16.84 -22.50 16.69
C GLN A 43 16.07 -23.16 15.54
N SER A 44 14.77 -23.40 15.70
CA SER A 44 13.95 -23.95 14.61
C SER A 44 13.86 -23.04 13.38
N MET A 45 14.13 -21.74 13.53
CA MET A 45 14.18 -20.76 12.45
C MET A 45 15.59 -20.57 11.86
N GLY A 46 16.56 -21.40 12.26
CA GLY A 46 17.94 -21.40 11.77
C GLY A 46 18.88 -20.44 12.50
N TYR A 47 18.52 -19.89 13.67
CA TYR A 47 19.42 -19.08 14.48
C TYR A 47 20.16 -19.93 15.52
N ALA A 48 21.33 -19.47 15.98
CA ALA A 48 22.05 -20.15 17.06
C ALA A 48 21.29 -20.13 18.41
N GLY A 49 20.43 -19.13 18.63
CA GLY A 49 19.63 -18.97 19.83
C GLY A 49 18.89 -17.62 19.87
N ALA A 50 18.17 -17.36 20.96
CA ALA A 50 17.32 -16.17 21.13
C ALA A 50 18.07 -14.91 21.59
N ASN A 51 19.36 -15.02 21.91
CA ASN A 51 20.15 -13.96 22.53
C ASN A 51 20.98 -13.13 21.53
N ASN A 52 20.56 -13.02 20.27
CA ASN A 52 21.23 -12.18 19.28
C ASN A 52 20.25 -11.19 18.62
N GLY A 53 20.78 -10.07 18.11
CA GLY A 53 19.95 -8.99 17.56
C GLY A 53 19.04 -9.43 16.42
N ALA A 54 19.52 -10.32 15.54
CA ALA A 54 18.74 -10.81 14.40
C ALA A 54 17.57 -11.72 14.84
N SER A 55 17.81 -12.64 15.78
CA SER A 55 16.75 -13.51 16.30
C SER A 55 15.74 -12.73 17.15
N LEU A 56 16.18 -11.78 17.97
CA LEU A 56 15.27 -10.89 18.71
C LEU A 56 14.39 -10.05 17.77
N SER A 57 14.98 -9.49 16.72
CA SER A 57 14.29 -8.73 15.67
C SER A 57 13.24 -9.59 14.97
N THR A 58 13.60 -10.83 14.60
CA THR A 58 12.70 -11.80 13.97
C THR A 58 11.55 -12.17 14.91
N LEU A 59 11.85 -12.60 16.14
CA LEU A 59 10.83 -12.93 17.14
C LEU A 59 9.88 -11.77 17.44
N ALA A 60 10.36 -10.52 17.37
CA ALA A 60 9.50 -9.35 17.50
C ALA A 60 8.60 -9.16 16.27
N ALA A 61 9.14 -9.29 15.04
CA ALA A 61 8.35 -9.20 13.82
C ALA A 61 7.24 -10.25 13.75
N LEU A 62 7.51 -11.52 14.09
CA LEU A 62 6.47 -12.55 14.14
C LEU A 62 5.32 -12.19 15.10
N LYS A 63 5.66 -11.57 16.25
CA LYS A 63 4.65 -11.10 17.21
C LYS A 63 3.85 -9.91 16.67
N TYR A 64 4.50 -8.94 16.02
CA TYR A 64 3.81 -7.78 15.47
C TYR A 64 2.80 -8.18 14.38
N TYR A 65 3.11 -9.19 13.57
CA TYR A 65 2.17 -9.69 12.56
C TYR A 65 1.12 -10.66 13.11
N GLY A 66 1.21 -11.11 14.36
CA GLY A 66 0.30 -12.12 14.91
C GLY A 66 0.54 -13.54 14.38
N LEU A 67 1.76 -13.84 13.93
CA LEU A 67 2.17 -15.16 13.43
C LEU A 67 2.47 -16.14 14.56
N VAL A 68 2.73 -15.63 15.76
CA VAL A 68 3.02 -16.41 16.98
C VAL A 68 2.30 -15.82 18.18
N ASP A 69 1.93 -16.69 19.10
CA ASP A 69 1.30 -16.35 20.37
C ASP A 69 2.30 -16.47 21.52
N ARG A 70 2.25 -15.52 22.46
CA ARG A 70 3.00 -15.63 23.72
C ARG A 70 2.26 -16.54 24.69
N VAL A 71 2.90 -17.63 25.08
CA VAL A 71 2.33 -18.60 26.02
C VAL A 71 3.14 -18.57 27.31
N GLY A 72 2.63 -17.88 28.33
CA GLY A 72 3.31 -17.73 29.61
C GLY A 72 4.64 -16.96 29.52
N ASN A 73 5.59 -17.32 30.38
CA ASN A 73 6.88 -16.65 30.49
C ASN A 73 7.93 -17.33 29.61
N GLY A 74 8.40 -16.60 28.59
CA GLY A 74 9.54 -17.01 27.77
C GLY A 74 9.25 -18.10 26.74
N LYS A 75 7.98 -18.44 26.49
CA LYS A 75 7.58 -19.39 25.44
C LYS A 75 6.70 -18.77 24.38
N LEU A 76 6.77 -19.34 23.19
CA LEU A 76 5.97 -19.00 22.01
C LEU A 76 5.35 -20.25 21.42
N ALA A 77 4.16 -20.10 20.84
CA ALA A 77 3.51 -21.09 20.00
C ALA A 77 3.17 -20.45 18.66
N ALA A 78 3.07 -21.23 17.59
CA ALA A 78 2.58 -20.71 16.33
C ALA A 78 1.10 -20.34 16.48
N SER A 79 0.66 -19.28 15.80
CA SER A 79 -0.74 -18.88 15.88
C SER A 79 -1.63 -19.86 15.11
N LYS A 80 -2.88 -19.99 15.55
CA LYS A 80 -3.87 -20.84 14.86
C LYS A 80 -4.18 -20.36 13.44
N ASP A 81 -4.06 -19.05 13.20
CA ASP A 81 -4.19 -18.49 11.86
C ASP A 81 -3.09 -19.01 10.92
N LEU A 82 -1.89 -19.33 11.44
CA LEU A 82 -0.79 -19.84 10.62
C LEU A 82 -1.06 -21.26 10.12
N GLU A 83 -1.60 -22.11 10.99
CA GLU A 83 -2.13 -23.43 10.63
C GLU A 83 -3.27 -23.28 9.60
N THR A 84 -4.21 -22.37 9.87
CA THR A 84 -5.35 -22.12 8.96
C THR A 84 -4.86 -21.66 7.58
N TYR A 85 -3.87 -20.77 7.51
CA TYR A 85 -3.25 -20.32 6.26
C TYR A 85 -2.58 -21.47 5.51
N ARG A 86 -1.85 -22.35 6.22
CA ARG A 86 -1.13 -23.49 5.63
C ARG A 86 -2.07 -24.46 4.92
N TYR A 87 -3.24 -24.69 5.51
CA TYR A 87 -4.25 -25.63 5.01
C TYR A 87 -5.46 -24.95 4.37
N ALA A 88 -5.41 -23.62 4.16
CA ALA A 88 -6.52 -22.87 3.61
C ALA A 88 -6.92 -23.42 2.23
N PRO A 89 -8.21 -23.79 2.04
CA PRO A 89 -8.68 -24.47 0.84
C PRO A 89 -8.87 -23.51 -0.35
N SER A 90 -9.02 -22.20 -0.11
CA SER A 90 -9.22 -21.19 -1.15
C SER A 90 -8.19 -20.06 -1.12
N ALA A 91 -7.91 -19.47 -2.29
CA ALA A 91 -7.06 -18.28 -2.41
C ALA A 91 -7.67 -17.08 -1.67
N THR A 92 -9.00 -16.95 -1.69
CA THR A 92 -9.73 -15.89 -0.99
C THR A 92 -9.55 -15.94 0.52
N GLU A 93 -9.60 -17.13 1.14
CA GLU A 93 -9.34 -17.28 2.58
C GLU A 93 -7.88 -16.98 2.92
N ARG A 94 -6.93 -17.45 2.09
CA ARG A 94 -5.50 -17.10 2.26
C ARG A 94 -5.29 -15.60 2.24
N LYS A 95 -5.92 -14.90 1.28
CA LYS A 95 -5.85 -13.44 1.16
C LYS A 95 -6.41 -12.74 2.41
N LYS A 96 -7.54 -13.21 2.93
CA LYS A 96 -8.13 -12.65 4.15
C LYS A 96 -7.18 -12.77 5.35
N ILE A 97 -6.51 -13.91 5.51
CA ILE A 97 -5.54 -14.14 6.57
C ILE A 97 -4.29 -13.26 6.37
N LEU A 98 -3.77 -13.17 5.15
CA LEU A 98 -2.62 -12.31 4.84
C LEU A 98 -2.92 -10.83 5.10
N ARG A 99 -4.10 -10.33 4.70
CA ARG A 99 -4.52 -8.95 4.98
C ARG A 99 -4.66 -8.68 6.48
N LYS A 100 -5.21 -9.66 7.22
CA LYS A 100 -5.28 -9.59 8.69
C LYS A 100 -3.89 -9.44 9.29
N TRP A 101 -2.91 -10.24 8.87
CA TRP A 101 -1.54 -10.12 9.39
C TRP A 101 -0.86 -8.83 8.97
N LEU A 102 -1.00 -8.40 7.71
CA LEU A 102 -0.43 -7.15 7.20
C LEU A 102 -0.85 -5.94 8.05
N LEU A 103 -2.11 -5.90 8.49
CA LEU A 103 -2.67 -4.79 9.26
C LEU A 103 -2.63 -5.03 10.78
N ASN A 104 -2.07 -6.14 11.25
CA ASN A 104 -1.95 -6.42 12.69
C ASN A 104 -0.94 -5.49 13.40
N PRO A 105 0.20 -5.09 12.79
CA PRO A 105 1.04 -4.04 13.36
C PRO A 105 0.31 -2.69 13.35
N GLN A 106 0.16 -2.08 14.52
CA GLN A 106 -0.56 -0.82 14.70
C GLN A 106 -0.14 0.28 13.71
N ILE A 107 1.17 0.46 13.49
CA ILE A 107 1.67 1.48 12.57
C ILE A 107 1.25 1.22 11.11
N PHE A 108 1.13 -0.05 10.70
CA PHE A 108 0.69 -0.39 9.35
C PHE A 108 -0.80 -0.15 9.17
N GLU A 109 -1.60 -0.45 10.19
CA GLU A 109 -3.02 -0.09 10.23
C GLU A 109 -3.22 1.44 10.16
N GLU A 110 -2.46 2.21 10.94
CA GLU A 110 -2.54 3.69 10.94
C GLU A 110 -2.19 4.29 9.58
N ILE A 111 -1.14 3.80 8.91
CA ILE A 111 -0.78 4.24 7.55
C ILE A 111 -1.87 3.83 6.55
N TYR A 112 -2.37 2.59 6.64
CA TYR A 112 -3.43 2.08 5.77
C TYR A 112 -4.69 2.96 5.86
N GLN A 113 -5.13 3.28 7.08
CA GLN A 113 -6.31 4.12 7.33
C GLN A 113 -6.07 5.56 6.89
N LYS A 114 -4.89 6.12 7.13
CA LYS A 114 -4.56 7.50 6.77
C LYS A 114 -4.69 7.76 5.27
N TYR A 115 -4.29 6.79 4.47
CA TYR A 115 -4.27 6.92 3.01
C TYR A 115 -5.39 6.14 2.32
N ASP A 116 -6.33 5.58 3.07
CA ASP A 116 -7.49 4.84 2.57
C ASP A 116 -7.16 3.80 1.48
N GLY A 117 -6.05 3.06 1.66
CA GLY A 117 -5.62 2.09 0.66
C GLY A 117 -4.93 2.68 -0.59
N HIS A 118 -4.48 3.94 -0.58
CA HIS A 118 -3.75 4.57 -1.68
C HIS A 118 -2.45 5.25 -1.22
N LEU A 119 -1.33 4.52 -1.23
CA LEU A 119 -0.05 5.09 -0.76
C LEU A 119 0.42 6.27 -1.66
N PRO A 120 0.82 7.40 -1.06
CA PRO A 120 1.50 8.47 -1.78
C PRO A 120 2.99 8.12 -1.99
N SER A 121 3.80 9.14 -2.26
CA SER A 121 5.24 8.97 -2.41
C SER A 121 5.92 8.41 -1.15
N ASP A 122 6.98 7.61 -1.31
CA ASP A 122 7.77 7.08 -0.18
C ASP A 122 8.30 8.21 0.72
N ALA A 123 8.61 9.36 0.11
CA ALA A 123 9.01 10.57 0.81
C ALA A 123 7.87 11.15 1.68
N ALA A 124 6.63 11.13 1.20
CA ALA A 124 5.47 11.58 1.97
C ALA A 124 5.17 10.63 3.14
N VAL A 125 5.19 9.32 2.92
CA VAL A 125 5.01 8.34 4.00
C VAL A 125 6.13 8.45 5.04
N LYS A 126 7.39 8.60 4.59
CA LYS A 126 8.53 8.82 5.48
C LYS A 126 8.39 10.08 6.32
N TYR A 127 7.97 11.20 5.71
CA TYR A 127 7.72 12.46 6.42
C TYR A 127 6.67 12.26 7.52
N ASP A 128 5.57 11.59 7.19
CA ASP A 128 4.48 11.33 8.13
C ASP A 128 4.91 10.43 9.29
N LEU A 129 5.71 9.39 9.03
CA LEU A 129 6.30 8.55 10.08
C LEU A 129 7.21 9.35 11.01
N ILE A 130 7.98 10.31 10.49
CA ILE A 130 8.81 11.19 11.32
C ILE A 130 7.93 12.08 12.20
N GLN A 131 6.81 12.60 11.68
CA GLN A 131 5.82 13.34 12.49
C GLN A 131 5.19 12.45 13.58
N MET A 132 5.05 11.15 13.31
CA MET A 132 4.61 10.13 14.29
C MET A 132 5.72 9.71 15.28
N GLY A 133 6.89 10.37 15.25
CA GLY A 133 7.98 10.15 16.21
C GLY A 133 9.03 9.12 15.77
N PHE A 134 9.01 8.66 14.52
CA PHE A 134 10.11 7.87 13.99
C PHE A 134 11.37 8.73 13.81
N ILE A 135 12.54 8.11 13.98
CA ILE A 135 13.79 8.70 13.53
C ILE A 135 13.97 8.41 12.03
N PRO A 136 14.66 9.27 11.25
CA PRO A 136 14.69 9.18 9.79
C PRO A 136 15.06 7.80 9.23
N ASP A 137 16.12 7.18 9.76
CA ASP A 137 16.58 5.86 9.30
C ASP A 137 15.53 4.76 9.55
N LYS A 138 14.81 4.86 10.67
CA LYS A 138 13.78 3.88 11.05
C LYS A 138 12.50 4.09 10.28
N ALA A 139 12.15 5.34 9.96
CA ALA A 139 11.05 5.67 9.08
C ALA A 139 11.26 5.05 7.69
N GLU A 140 12.47 5.21 7.13
CA GLU A 140 12.80 4.66 5.82
C GLU A 140 12.70 3.13 5.77
N ILE A 141 13.26 2.45 6.77
CA ILE A 141 13.12 0.99 6.90
C ILE A 141 11.64 0.60 7.01
N CYS A 142 10.85 1.33 7.81
CA CYS A 142 9.42 1.05 7.99
C CYS A 142 8.62 1.21 6.67
N VAL A 143 8.88 2.26 5.88
CA VAL A 143 8.26 2.44 4.56
C VAL A 143 8.57 1.26 3.66
N LYS A 144 9.85 0.87 3.56
CA LYS A 144 10.26 -0.26 2.74
C LYS A 144 9.58 -1.55 3.20
N THR A 145 9.65 -1.87 4.49
CA THR A 145 9.05 -3.07 5.06
C THR A 145 7.55 -3.14 4.79
N PHE A 146 6.84 -2.01 4.91
CA PHE A 146 5.41 -1.96 4.64
C PHE A 146 5.10 -2.22 3.16
N LYS A 147 5.79 -1.56 2.23
CA LYS A 147 5.61 -1.74 0.78
C LYS A 147 5.95 -3.14 0.29
N ASP A 148 7.02 -3.73 0.81
CA ASP A 148 7.39 -5.12 0.51
C ASP A 148 6.27 -6.07 0.97
N SER A 149 5.70 -5.81 2.15
CA SER A 149 4.60 -6.60 2.70
C SER A 149 3.31 -6.45 1.88
N ILE A 150 2.98 -5.24 1.43
CA ILE A 150 1.84 -4.99 0.53
C ILE A 150 2.01 -5.77 -0.77
N SER A 151 3.16 -5.58 -1.42
CA SER A 151 3.50 -6.23 -2.70
C SER A 151 3.37 -7.75 -2.59
N PHE A 152 3.81 -8.32 -1.47
CA PHE A 152 3.66 -9.75 -1.19
C PHE A 152 2.20 -10.18 -1.10
N VAL A 153 1.37 -9.46 -0.34
CA VAL A 153 -0.05 -9.85 -0.21
C VAL A 153 -0.79 -9.69 -1.54
N ASP A 154 -0.52 -8.62 -2.29
CA ASP A 154 -1.13 -8.39 -3.60
C ASP A 154 -0.72 -9.46 -4.61
N ALA A 155 0.56 -9.84 -4.65
CA ALA A 155 1.04 -10.93 -5.51
C ALA A 155 0.42 -12.30 -5.17
N LYS A 156 -0.03 -12.50 -3.92
CA LYS A 156 -0.77 -13.71 -3.50
C LYS A 156 -2.28 -13.61 -3.72
N ALA A 157 -2.80 -12.42 -4.02
CA ALA A 157 -4.23 -12.16 -4.17
C ALA A 157 -4.77 -12.50 -5.56
N GLY A 158 -3.94 -12.51 -6.61
CA GLY A 158 -4.42 -12.53 -8.00
C GLY A 158 -5.08 -11.22 -8.40
N ASP A 159 -5.33 -11.03 -9.70
CA ASP A 159 -5.67 -9.73 -10.31
C ASP A 159 -6.99 -9.10 -9.84
N ASP A 160 -7.84 -9.82 -9.12
CA ASP A 160 -9.23 -9.41 -8.90
C ASP A 160 -9.44 -8.34 -7.81
N GLU A 161 -8.48 -8.07 -6.90
CA GLU A 161 -8.56 -6.91 -5.99
C GLU A 161 -7.21 -6.63 -5.28
N ALA A 162 -6.47 -5.60 -5.67
CA ALA A 162 -5.28 -5.15 -4.93
C ALA A 162 -5.67 -4.56 -3.55
N ILE A 163 -4.83 -4.75 -2.53
CA ILE A 163 -5.00 -4.13 -1.20
C ILE A 163 -4.72 -2.63 -1.28
N PHE A 164 -3.82 -2.24 -2.18
CA PHE A 164 -3.55 -0.85 -2.54
C PHE A 164 -3.66 -0.66 -4.05
N SER A 165 -4.48 0.29 -4.49
CA SER A 165 -4.42 0.73 -5.89
C SER A 165 -3.16 1.60 -6.02
N GLN A 166 -2.28 1.26 -6.97
CA GLN A 166 -1.14 2.11 -7.27
C GLN A 166 -1.66 3.43 -7.81
N GLY A 167 -1.56 4.50 -7.02
CA GLY A 167 -1.59 5.85 -7.58
C GLY A 167 -0.34 6.00 -8.44
N GLU A 168 -0.51 6.33 -9.72
CA GLU A 168 0.62 6.61 -10.60
C GLU A 168 1.47 7.72 -9.98
N TYR A 169 2.73 7.38 -9.67
CA TYR A 169 3.73 8.37 -9.33
C TYR A 169 3.98 9.24 -10.56
N TYR A 170 3.47 10.48 -10.54
CA TYR A 170 4.05 11.54 -11.36
C TYR A 170 5.47 11.82 -10.82
N SER A 171 6.49 11.26 -11.47
CA SER A 171 7.89 11.63 -11.23
C SER A 171 8.13 13.00 -11.87
N PRO A 172 8.46 14.06 -11.11
CA PRO A 172 8.81 15.35 -11.69
C PRO A 172 10.32 15.34 -12.00
N ALA A 173 10.73 14.58 -13.01
CA ALA A 173 12.13 14.58 -13.45
C ALA A 173 12.25 14.29 -14.94
N GLU A 174 11.75 15.22 -15.76
CA GLU A 174 12.37 15.50 -17.05
C GLU A 174 12.19 17.00 -17.34
N THR A 175 13.15 17.79 -16.86
CA THR A 175 13.35 19.15 -17.36
C THR A 175 13.71 19.02 -18.85
N PRO A 176 12.95 19.58 -19.79
CA PRO A 176 13.31 19.48 -21.19
C PRO A 176 14.57 20.33 -21.45
N GLU A 177 15.67 19.64 -21.75
CA GLU A 177 16.89 20.24 -22.28
C GLU A 177 16.57 20.84 -23.66
N ILE A 178 16.60 22.17 -23.74
CA ILE A 178 16.41 22.91 -24.99
C ILE A 178 17.57 22.55 -25.93
N LYS A 179 17.28 21.81 -27.00
CA LYS A 179 18.18 21.67 -28.15
C LYS A 179 17.59 22.38 -29.36
N GLU A 180 18.30 23.41 -29.80
CA GLU A 180 18.05 24.17 -31.02
C GLU A 180 18.08 23.28 -32.29
N PRO A 181 17.41 23.73 -33.37
CA PRO A 181 16.94 22.84 -34.42
C PRO A 181 17.99 22.62 -35.51
N LYS A 182 18.03 21.40 -36.06
CA LYS A 182 18.49 21.19 -37.43
C LYS A 182 17.40 20.48 -38.22
N HIS A 183 16.85 21.24 -39.18
CA HIS A 183 16.04 20.76 -40.29
C HIS A 183 16.61 19.49 -40.92
N THR A 184 15.76 18.50 -41.19
CA THR A 184 15.60 17.93 -42.54
C THR A 184 14.22 17.27 -42.62
N ILE A 185 13.49 17.64 -43.67
CA ILE A 185 12.14 17.18 -44.01
C ILE A 185 12.26 15.84 -44.74
N ALA A 186 11.46 14.85 -44.36
CA ALA A 186 11.02 13.79 -45.27
C ALA A 186 9.61 13.34 -44.88
N VAL A 187 8.68 13.66 -45.76
CA VAL A 187 7.25 13.31 -45.75
C VAL A 187 7.09 11.90 -46.30
N GLN A 188 6.26 11.06 -45.68
CA GLN A 188 5.21 10.26 -46.36
C GLN A 188 4.53 9.25 -45.42
N GLY A 189 3.20 9.17 -45.52
CA GLY A 189 2.43 8.02 -45.05
C GLY A 189 1.31 8.30 -44.04
N GLN A 190 0.42 9.25 -44.31
CA GLN A 190 -0.85 9.35 -43.59
C GLN A 190 -1.82 8.25 -44.07
N THR A 191 -1.94 7.18 -43.30
CA THR A 191 -3.23 6.48 -43.18
C THR A 191 -3.88 6.97 -41.89
N HIS A 192 -4.83 7.89 -42.04
CA HIS A 192 -5.75 8.26 -40.98
C HIS A 192 -6.62 7.04 -40.62
N GLN A 193 -6.18 6.28 -39.63
CA GLN A 193 -7.11 5.57 -38.76
C GLN A 193 -7.50 6.54 -37.66
N PRO A 194 -8.80 6.80 -37.40
CA PRO A 194 -9.18 7.52 -36.19
C PRO A 194 -8.61 6.74 -34.99
N PRO A 195 -7.96 7.41 -34.02
CA PRO A 195 -7.62 6.74 -32.77
C PRO A 195 -8.93 6.20 -32.20
N SER A 196 -8.98 4.89 -32.02
CA SER A 196 -10.06 4.23 -31.29
C SER A 196 -10.15 4.92 -29.93
N LEU A 197 -11.23 5.68 -29.73
CA LEU A 197 -11.60 6.27 -28.45
C LEU A 197 -11.65 5.14 -27.42
N SER A 198 -10.62 5.03 -26.58
CA SER A 198 -10.73 4.33 -25.33
C SER A 198 -11.82 5.02 -24.53
N THR A 199 -12.90 4.31 -24.24
CA THR A 199 -14.07 4.78 -23.46
C THR A 199 -13.75 4.89 -21.97
N GLU A 200 -12.56 5.38 -21.63
CA GLU A 200 -12.18 5.64 -20.24
C GLU A 200 -12.70 7.03 -19.88
N THR A 201 -13.75 7.04 -19.04
CA THR A 201 -14.37 8.26 -18.51
C THR A 201 -14.16 8.30 -17.01
N ASP A 202 -13.76 9.46 -16.50
CA ASP A 202 -13.67 9.76 -15.08
C ASP A 202 -15.04 10.24 -14.57
N ARG A 203 -15.48 9.77 -13.40
CA ARG A 203 -16.79 10.12 -12.82
C ARG A 203 -16.64 11.10 -11.67
N ILE A 204 -16.89 12.37 -11.93
CA ILE A 204 -16.76 13.45 -10.95
C ILE A 204 -18.12 13.71 -10.26
N PRO A 205 -18.25 13.54 -8.94
CA PRO A 205 -19.49 13.82 -8.22
C PRO A 205 -19.72 15.33 -8.04
N VAL A 206 -20.87 15.82 -8.52
CA VAL A 206 -21.36 17.18 -8.27
C VAL A 206 -22.43 17.13 -7.18
N ARG A 207 -22.17 17.79 -6.06
CA ARG A 207 -23.11 17.83 -4.92
C ARG A 207 -24.17 18.90 -5.16
N LEU A 208 -25.44 18.51 -5.05
CA LEU A 208 -26.61 19.39 -5.20
C LEU A 208 -27.28 19.65 -3.85
N GLN A 209 -28.18 20.64 -3.79
CA GLN A 209 -28.97 20.92 -2.60
C GLN A 209 -29.91 19.75 -2.23
N GLY A 210 -30.11 19.56 -0.92
CA GLY A 210 -30.96 18.50 -0.36
C GLY A 210 -30.31 17.12 -0.29
N GLY A 211 -28.97 17.05 -0.29
CA GLY A 211 -28.24 15.77 -0.21
C GLY A 211 -28.19 14.98 -1.52
N ARG A 212 -28.73 15.54 -2.60
CA ARG A 212 -28.71 14.93 -3.93
C ARG A 212 -27.33 15.06 -4.57
N ARG A 213 -26.99 14.12 -5.47
CA ARG A 213 -25.71 14.07 -6.18
C ARG A 213 -25.96 13.84 -7.67
N ALA A 214 -25.26 14.59 -8.50
CA ALA A 214 -25.11 14.33 -9.93
C ALA A 214 -23.67 13.82 -10.21
N TRP A 215 -23.47 13.19 -11.37
CA TRP A 215 -22.17 12.67 -11.79
C TRP A 215 -21.83 13.25 -13.16
N LEU A 216 -20.61 13.77 -13.31
CA LEU A 216 -20.06 14.17 -14.61
C LEU A 216 -19.16 13.05 -15.09
N GLU A 217 -19.44 12.50 -16.28
CA GLU A 217 -18.56 11.54 -16.95
C GLU A 217 -17.64 12.31 -17.89
N ILE A 218 -16.34 12.34 -17.60
CA ILE A 218 -15.35 13.14 -18.30
C ILE A 218 -14.39 12.22 -19.05
N PRO A 219 -14.29 12.33 -20.39
CA PRO A 219 -13.38 11.48 -21.16
C PRO A 219 -11.91 11.79 -20.84
N ILE A 220 -11.07 10.75 -20.86
CA ILE A 220 -9.62 10.86 -20.70
C ILE A 220 -8.99 10.75 -22.10
N PRO A 221 -8.10 11.69 -22.50
CA PRO A 221 -7.63 12.86 -21.74
C PRO A 221 -8.61 14.04 -21.75
N PHE A 222 -8.74 14.71 -20.60
CA PHE A 222 -9.59 15.91 -20.44
C PHE A 222 -8.77 17.18 -20.63
N TYR A 223 -8.94 17.86 -21.77
CA TYR A 223 -8.15 19.03 -22.11
C TYR A 223 -8.70 20.32 -21.51
N SER A 224 -7.85 21.33 -21.37
CA SER A 224 -8.27 22.65 -20.85
C SER A 224 -9.33 23.33 -21.73
N SER A 225 -9.35 23.05 -23.04
CA SER A 225 -10.42 23.52 -23.94
C SER A 225 -11.78 22.92 -23.62
N ASP A 226 -11.82 21.67 -23.14
CA ASP A 226 -13.05 20.95 -22.87
C ASP A 226 -13.76 21.48 -21.62
N LYS A 227 -12.98 21.98 -20.64
CA LYS A 227 -13.50 22.68 -19.45
C LYS A 227 -14.33 23.91 -19.81
N GLU A 228 -13.82 24.71 -20.76
CA GLU A 228 -14.51 25.91 -21.23
C GLU A 228 -15.80 25.57 -21.98
N ILE A 229 -15.82 24.44 -22.70
CA ILE A 229 -17.01 23.96 -23.41
C ILE A 229 -18.07 23.48 -22.42
N ILE A 230 -17.69 22.68 -21.41
CA ILE A 230 -18.62 22.21 -20.37
C ILE A 230 -19.24 23.39 -19.60
N LYS A 231 -18.42 24.39 -19.26
CA LYS A 231 -18.90 25.60 -18.58
C LYS A 231 -19.94 26.35 -19.43
N LYS A 232 -19.66 26.57 -20.71
CA LYS A 232 -20.60 27.20 -21.64
C LYS A 232 -21.89 26.39 -21.81
N GLN A 233 -21.79 25.06 -21.83
CA GLN A 233 -22.94 24.18 -21.96
C GLN A 233 -23.87 24.27 -20.75
N ILE A 234 -23.32 24.38 -19.53
CA ILE A 234 -24.11 24.57 -18.31
C ILE A 234 -24.77 25.95 -18.32
N GLU A 235 -24.07 27.00 -18.75
CA GLU A 235 -24.65 28.35 -18.90
C GLU A 235 -25.79 28.39 -19.93
N LEU A 236 -25.67 27.65 -21.05
CA LEU A 236 -26.73 27.49 -22.03
C LEU A 236 -27.98 26.83 -21.42
N LEU A 237 -27.79 25.73 -20.67
CA LEU A 237 -28.88 25.00 -20.00
C LEU A 237 -29.61 25.83 -18.95
N ILE A 238 -28.92 26.77 -18.29
CA ILE A 238 -29.53 27.70 -17.33
C ILE A 238 -30.40 28.75 -18.06
N THR A 239 -30.02 29.14 -19.28
CA THR A 239 -30.73 30.17 -20.05
C THR A 239 -32.02 29.65 -20.69
N ASP A 240 -32.10 28.34 -21.00
CA ASP A 240 -33.30 27.69 -21.54
C ASP A 240 -34.40 27.43 -20.47
N ASP A 241 -34.07 27.47 -19.17
CA ASP A 241 -35.02 27.25 -18.07
C ASP A 241 -35.79 28.53 -17.65
N ASP A 242 -35.44 29.70 -18.18
CA ASP A 242 -36.18 30.97 -17.98
C ASP A 242 -37.38 31.13 -18.94
N ASP A 243 -37.59 30.20 -19.88
CA ASP A 243 -38.68 30.25 -20.87
C ASP A 243 -39.62 29.03 -20.74
N LYS A 244 -40.50 29.04 -19.72
CA LYS A 244 -41.86 28.44 -19.78
C LYS A 244 -42.76 28.98 -18.65
N PRO A 245 -44.08 29.01 -18.86
CA PRO A 245 -44.90 30.21 -18.73
C PRO A 245 -45.73 30.19 -17.43
N SER A 246 -46.34 31.34 -17.13
CA SER A 246 -47.40 31.51 -16.11
C SER A 246 -48.55 30.51 -16.24
#